data_AF-A0A2M7SQE4-F1
#
_entry.id   AF-A0A2M7SQE4-F1
#
_cell.length_a   1.000
_cell.length_b   1.000
_cell.length_c   1.000
_cell.angle_alpha   90.00
_cell.angle_beta   90.00
_cell.angle_gamma   90.00
#
_symmetry.space_group_name_H-M   'P 1'
#
loop_
_entity.id
_entity.type
_entity.pdbx_description
1 polymer ?
#
loop_
_entity_poly.entity_id
_entity_poly.type
_entity_poly.pdbx_seq_one_letter_code
_entity_poly.pdbx_strand_id
1 'polypeptide(L)'
;MDLAKMLAVLDLITPLSSPHFAEQNGGTEGGTFRIWRQTRTGLLSYPLDPDAARAHLAASVYLQMALKPHIIHVVGHTEAHHAATADDVIEACKLARRAIENALRGQPDMTADPKIQQRREQLAAEAKITLDAIRSLAAPGVEDPLLDAATLASAVTSGILDAPHLKNNPFGLGVIRTQIVNGQCLAVAAHGQPLTEKERLSKTRKELS
;
A
#
# COMPACT_ATOMS: atom_id res chain seq x y z
N MET A 1 12.38 0.82 0.64
CA MET A 1 11.32 1.50 -0.15
C MET A 1 9.92 1.12 0.30
N ASP A 2 9.62 -0.16 0.57
CA ASP A 2 8.32 -0.54 1.16
C ASP A 2 8.05 0.09 2.54
N LEU A 3 9.07 0.27 3.38
CA LEU A 3 8.92 0.98 4.65
C LEU A 3 8.41 2.42 4.44
N ALA A 4 8.98 3.16 3.48
CA ALA A 4 8.52 4.50 3.14
C ALA A 4 7.06 4.52 2.68
N LYS A 5 6.65 3.53 1.88
CA LYS A 5 5.26 3.35 1.43
C LYS A 5 4.31 3.12 2.59
N MET A 6 4.68 2.25 3.53
CA MET A 6 3.86 1.98 4.71
C MET A 6 3.79 3.18 5.65
N LEU A 7 4.90 3.91 5.84
CA LEU A 7 4.91 5.15 6.62
C LEU A 7 4.02 6.23 5.98
N ALA A 8 4.03 6.36 4.66
CA ALA A 8 3.14 7.29 3.95
C ALA A 8 1.66 6.92 4.14
N VAL A 9 1.32 5.62 4.11
CA VAL A 9 -0.03 5.16 4.44
C VAL A 9 -0.40 5.54 5.86
N LEU A 10 0.50 5.33 6.83
CA LEU A 10 0.27 5.74 8.22
C LEU A 10 0.04 7.25 8.35
N ASP A 11 0.78 8.09 7.63
CA ASP A 11 0.57 9.54 7.63
C ASP A 11 -0.81 9.92 7.12
N LEU A 12 -1.29 9.26 6.06
CA LEU A 12 -2.57 9.55 5.45
C LEU A 12 -3.74 9.16 6.37
N ILE A 13 -3.60 8.09 7.16
CA ILE A 13 -4.69 7.60 8.03
C ILE A 13 -4.59 8.12 9.46
N THR A 14 -3.40 8.55 9.93
CA THR A 14 -3.21 9.06 11.32
C THR A 14 -4.19 10.17 11.69
N PRO A 15 -4.53 11.13 10.81
CA PRO A 15 -5.54 12.14 11.12
C PRO A 15 -6.88 11.55 11.57
N LEU A 16 -7.30 10.38 11.07
CA LEU A 16 -8.56 9.73 11.48
C LEU A 16 -8.58 9.40 12.98
N SER A 17 -7.42 9.23 13.61
CA SER A 17 -7.32 9.05 15.06
C SER A 17 -7.35 10.36 15.86
N SER A 18 -7.53 11.51 15.19
CA SER A 18 -7.71 12.80 15.85
C SER A 18 -9.17 13.01 16.26
N PRO A 19 -9.44 13.60 17.44
CA PRO A 19 -10.79 13.98 17.86
C PRO A 19 -11.43 15.08 16.98
N HIS A 20 -10.73 15.61 15.97
CA HIS A 20 -11.18 16.69 15.10
C HIS A 20 -12.12 16.27 13.95
N PHE A 21 -12.37 14.96 13.74
CA PHE A 21 -13.43 14.48 12.83
C PHE A 21 -14.83 14.55 13.47
N ALA A 22 -15.08 15.58 14.28
CA ALA A 22 -16.31 15.76 15.05
C ALA A 22 -17.46 16.39 14.25
N GLU A 23 -17.31 16.62 12.94
CA GLU A 23 -18.42 16.96 12.06
C GLU A 23 -19.13 15.69 11.57
N GLN A 24 -20.46 15.79 11.41
CA GLN A 24 -21.32 14.66 11.06
C GLN A 24 -21.05 14.19 9.63
N ASN A 25 -20.10 13.27 9.42
CA ASN A 25 -19.88 12.61 8.13
C ASN A 25 -20.89 11.47 7.90
N GLY A 26 -22.19 11.74 8.04
CA GLY A 26 -23.28 10.77 7.75
C GLY A 26 -23.32 9.49 8.62
N GLY A 27 -22.40 9.35 9.58
CA GLY A 27 -22.35 8.27 10.58
C GLY A 27 -22.63 8.82 11.97
N THR A 28 -23.35 8.06 12.80
CA THR A 28 -23.84 8.47 14.12
C THR A 28 -22.77 8.52 15.24
N GLU A 29 -21.48 8.45 14.93
CA GLU A 29 -20.42 8.36 15.95
C GLU A 29 -19.26 9.33 15.69
N GLY A 30 -19.36 10.54 16.26
CA GLY A 30 -18.25 11.47 16.38
C GLY A 30 -17.26 10.99 17.45
N GLY A 31 -16.32 10.12 17.07
CA GLY A 31 -15.31 9.56 17.95
C GLY A 31 -13.93 9.43 17.30
N THR A 32 -12.89 9.35 18.15
CA THR A 32 -11.50 9.06 17.74
C THR A 32 -11.39 7.63 17.19
N PHE A 33 -10.98 7.46 15.93
CA PHE A 33 -10.73 6.12 15.38
C PHE A 33 -9.48 5.49 15.98
N ARG A 34 -9.58 4.22 16.40
CA ARG A 34 -8.40 3.42 16.78
C ARG A 34 -7.81 2.73 15.54
N ILE A 35 -6.57 3.11 15.19
CA ILE A 35 -5.86 2.51 14.07
C ILE A 35 -5.14 1.23 14.52
N TRP A 36 -5.63 0.08 14.04
CA TRP A 36 -4.94 -1.19 14.14
C TRP A 36 -4.03 -1.41 12.91
N ARG A 37 -2.86 -2.01 13.13
CA ARG A 37 -1.82 -2.16 12.10
C ARG A 37 -1.58 -3.64 11.90
N GLN A 38 -1.98 -4.14 10.74
CA GLN A 38 -1.62 -5.48 10.30
C GLN A 38 -0.60 -5.38 9.17
N THR A 39 0.53 -6.05 9.33
CA THR A 39 1.56 -6.16 8.28
C THR A 39 1.63 -7.57 7.73
N ARG A 40 1.99 -7.70 6.46
CA ARG A 40 2.11 -8.98 5.74
C ARG A 40 3.25 -8.89 4.72
N THR A 41 3.98 -10.00 4.53
CA THR A 41 4.89 -10.16 3.38
C THR A 41 4.13 -10.13 2.06
N GLY A 42 4.66 -9.46 1.03
CA GLY A 42 3.99 -9.34 -0.26
C GLY A 42 3.79 -10.69 -0.98
N LEU A 43 2.63 -10.87 -1.62
CA LEU A 43 2.25 -12.12 -2.31
C LEU A 43 3.28 -12.58 -3.37
N LEU A 44 3.76 -11.65 -4.21
CA LEU A 44 4.65 -11.97 -5.35
C LEU A 44 6.16 -11.91 -4.99
N SER A 45 6.51 -12.10 -3.72
CA SER A 45 7.89 -11.88 -3.26
C SER A 45 8.64 -13.15 -2.85
N TYR A 46 7.97 -14.30 -2.78
CA TYR A 46 8.63 -15.53 -2.37
C TYR A 46 9.39 -16.19 -3.54
N PRO A 47 10.68 -16.50 -3.36
CA PRO A 47 11.42 -17.33 -4.30
C PRO A 47 10.96 -18.80 -4.21
N LEU A 48 11.18 -19.56 -5.29
CA LEU A 48 10.93 -21.01 -5.31
C LEU A 48 11.95 -21.80 -4.49
N ASP A 49 13.17 -21.27 -4.34
CA ASP A 49 14.20 -21.88 -3.51
C ASP A 49 13.80 -21.84 -2.03
N PRO A 50 13.69 -22.99 -1.33
CA PRO A 50 13.19 -23.03 0.03
C PRO A 50 14.02 -22.23 1.03
N ASP A 51 15.35 -22.23 0.89
CA ASP A 51 16.23 -21.52 1.82
C ASP A 51 16.13 -20.01 1.62
N ALA A 52 16.10 -19.56 0.37
CA ALA A 52 15.81 -18.18 0.04
C ALA A 52 14.42 -17.75 0.53
N ALA A 53 13.42 -18.63 0.47
CA ALA A 53 12.08 -18.33 0.93
C ALA A 53 12.01 -18.17 2.46
N ARG A 54 12.67 -19.04 3.22
CA ARG A 54 12.80 -18.90 4.68
C ARG A 54 13.54 -17.61 5.06
N ALA A 55 14.64 -17.32 4.37
CA ALA A 55 15.40 -16.09 4.57
C ALA A 55 14.54 -14.85 4.29
N HIS A 56 13.76 -14.88 3.20
CA HIS A 56 12.86 -13.80 2.83
C HIS A 56 11.76 -13.56 3.87
N LEU A 57 11.13 -14.63 4.37
CA LEU A 57 10.15 -14.54 5.46
C LEU A 57 10.74 -13.86 6.70
N ALA A 58 11.91 -14.31 7.16
CA ALA A 58 12.54 -13.76 8.35
C ALA A 58 12.95 -12.28 8.15
N ALA A 59 13.54 -11.95 7.00
CA ALA A 59 13.95 -10.59 6.67
C ALA A 59 12.77 -9.63 6.53
N SER A 60 11.69 -10.07 5.88
CA SER A 60 10.50 -9.24 5.70
C SER A 60 9.78 -9.00 7.03
N VAL A 61 9.69 -9.99 7.92
CA VAL A 61 9.09 -9.83 9.25
C VAL A 61 9.95 -8.90 10.11
N TYR A 62 11.27 -9.04 10.05
CA TYR A 62 12.17 -8.09 10.72
C TYR A 62 11.91 -6.66 10.24
N LEU A 63 11.86 -6.41 8.92
CA LEU A 63 11.54 -5.07 8.38
C LEU A 63 10.15 -4.56 8.82
N GLN A 64 9.13 -5.43 8.85
CA GLN A 64 7.78 -5.06 9.29
C GLN A 64 7.76 -4.52 10.73
N MET A 65 8.65 -5.00 11.61
CA MET A 65 8.75 -4.53 12.99
C MET A 65 9.12 -3.05 13.11
N ALA A 66 9.72 -2.43 12.08
CA ALA A 66 9.98 -0.99 12.05
C ALA A 66 8.68 -0.16 12.12
N LEU A 67 7.54 -0.73 11.72
CA LEU A 67 6.22 -0.09 11.80
C LEU A 67 5.53 -0.31 13.16
N LYS A 68 6.13 -1.10 14.05
CA LYS A 68 5.56 -1.52 15.35
C LYS A 68 4.13 -2.06 15.17
N PRO A 69 3.92 -3.08 14.32
CA PRO A 69 2.58 -3.58 14.00
C PRO A 69 1.89 -4.18 15.22
N HIS A 70 0.57 -4.14 15.23
CA HIS A 70 -0.24 -4.80 16.25
C HIS A 70 -0.46 -6.27 15.90
N ILE A 71 -0.53 -6.57 14.60
CA ILE A 71 -0.79 -7.91 14.06
C ILE A 71 0.23 -8.18 12.95
N ILE A 72 0.86 -9.34 12.97
CA ILE A 72 1.73 -9.82 11.88
C ILE A 72 1.05 -11.02 11.24
N HIS A 73 0.76 -10.90 9.95
CA HIS A 73 0.29 -12.00 9.13
C HIS A 73 1.50 -12.79 8.62
N VAL A 74 1.67 -14.00 9.16
CA VAL A 74 2.72 -14.94 8.74
C VAL A 74 2.28 -15.64 7.45
N VAL A 75 2.98 -15.36 6.36
CA VAL A 75 2.79 -16.06 5.08
C VAL A 75 3.69 -17.29 5.06
N GLY A 76 3.17 -18.44 4.63
CA GLY A 76 3.98 -19.65 4.49
C GLY A 76 5.14 -19.41 3.53
N HIS A 77 6.36 -19.80 3.92
CA HIS A 77 7.52 -19.70 3.03
C HIS A 77 7.38 -20.60 1.78
N THR A 78 6.43 -21.52 1.81
CA THR A 78 6.07 -22.43 0.73
C THR A 78 5.09 -21.85 -0.30
N GLU A 79 4.61 -20.60 -0.12
CA GLU A 79 3.57 -19.94 -0.95
C GLU A 79 3.80 -20.09 -2.46
N ALA A 80 5.06 -19.95 -2.91
CA ALA A 80 5.41 -20.03 -4.33
C ALA A 80 5.51 -21.47 -4.86
N HIS A 81 5.55 -22.47 -3.98
CA HIS A 81 5.78 -23.87 -4.32
C HIS A 81 4.52 -24.73 -4.16
N HIS A 82 3.85 -24.67 -3.00
CA HIS A 82 2.68 -25.50 -2.70
C HIS A 82 1.81 -24.90 -1.58
N ALA A 83 0.59 -25.42 -1.44
CA ALA A 83 -0.29 -25.07 -0.32
C ALA A 83 0.35 -25.50 1.01
N ALA A 84 0.42 -24.58 1.97
CA ALA A 84 1.06 -24.82 3.25
C ALA A 84 0.37 -25.92 4.05
N THR A 85 1.16 -26.89 4.50
CA THR A 85 0.76 -27.91 5.47
C THR A 85 0.81 -27.36 6.90
N ALA A 86 0.33 -28.14 7.87
CA ALA A 86 0.44 -27.76 9.28
C ALA A 86 1.90 -27.54 9.72
N ASP A 87 2.83 -28.37 9.25
CA ASP A 87 4.25 -28.27 9.59
C ASP A 87 4.88 -27.01 8.99
N ASP A 88 4.54 -26.67 7.75
CA ASP A 88 5.02 -25.43 7.10
C ASP A 88 4.56 -24.18 7.86
N VAL A 89 3.33 -24.18 8.34
CA VAL A 89 2.76 -23.08 9.13
C VAL A 89 3.49 -22.96 10.47
N ILE A 90 3.72 -24.09 11.17
CA ILE A 90 4.47 -24.11 12.43
C ILE A 90 5.89 -23.59 12.22
N GLU A 91 6.57 -24.03 11.16
CA GLU A 91 7.91 -23.57 10.81
C GLU A 91 7.95 -22.07 10.52
N ALA A 92 7.05 -21.58 9.65
CA ALA A 92 6.94 -20.16 9.32
C ALA A 92 6.69 -19.30 10.58
N CYS A 93 5.85 -19.79 11.51
CA CYS A 93 5.60 -19.11 12.78
C CYS A 93 6.84 -19.06 13.68
N LYS A 94 7.65 -20.12 13.72
CA LYS A 94 8.92 -20.15 14.47
C LYS A 94 9.92 -19.14 13.89
N LEU A 95 10.06 -19.09 12.57
CA LEU A 95 10.93 -18.13 11.87
C LEU A 95 10.49 -16.68 12.11
N ALA A 96 9.20 -16.40 11.94
CA ALA A 96 8.62 -15.08 12.19
C ALA A 96 8.82 -14.65 13.65
N ARG A 97 8.57 -15.54 14.61
CA ARG A 97 8.81 -15.28 16.04
C ARG A 97 10.25 -14.91 16.32
N ARG A 98 11.21 -15.65 15.78
CA ARG A 98 12.64 -15.33 15.95
C ARG A 98 12.98 -13.95 15.38
N ALA A 99 12.46 -13.62 14.19
CA ALA A 99 12.67 -12.29 13.59
C ALA A 99 12.09 -11.16 14.46
N ILE A 100 10.89 -11.35 15.02
CA ILE A 100 10.24 -10.41 15.94
C ILE A 100 11.09 -10.23 17.20
N GLU A 101 11.51 -11.31 17.85
CA GLU A 101 12.35 -11.27 19.05
C GLU A 101 13.67 -10.53 18.79
N ASN A 102 14.30 -10.78 17.63
CA ASN A 102 15.51 -10.07 17.24
C ASN A 102 15.26 -8.56 17.09
N ALA A 103 14.12 -8.16 16.51
CA ALA A 103 13.78 -6.76 16.36
C ALA A 103 13.53 -6.08 17.72
N LEU A 104 12.81 -6.76 18.62
CA LEU A 104 12.52 -6.27 19.97
C LEU A 104 13.78 -6.15 20.84
N ARG A 105 14.84 -6.93 20.57
CA ARG A 105 16.13 -6.85 21.27
C ARG A 105 16.98 -5.64 20.88
N GLY A 106 16.59 -4.85 19.88
CA GLY A 106 17.30 -3.63 19.49
C GLY A 106 17.48 -3.47 17.99
N GLN A 107 16.37 -3.38 17.26
CA GLN A 107 16.38 -3.02 15.84
C GLN A 107 16.82 -1.56 15.64
N PRO A 108 17.72 -1.27 14.67
CA PRO A 108 18.02 0.10 14.27
C PRO A 108 16.77 0.84 13.78
N ASP A 109 16.68 2.14 14.04
CA ASP A 109 15.59 2.94 13.51
C ASP A 109 15.74 3.17 11.99
N MET A 110 15.17 2.26 11.20
CA MET A 110 15.17 2.35 9.74
C MET A 110 14.30 3.50 9.22
N THR A 111 13.44 4.09 10.06
CA THR A 111 12.56 5.21 9.67
C THR A 111 13.32 6.54 9.63
N ALA A 112 14.50 6.60 10.25
CA ALA A 112 15.38 7.77 10.27
C ALA A 112 16.20 7.95 8.98
N ASP A 113 16.24 6.95 8.08
CA ASP A 113 16.99 7.05 6.82
C ASP A 113 16.42 8.19 5.93
N PRO A 114 17.23 9.17 5.50
CA PRO A 114 16.77 10.28 4.66
C PRO A 114 16.09 9.85 3.36
N LYS A 115 16.53 8.73 2.74
CA LYS A 115 15.90 8.19 1.53
C LYS A 115 14.49 7.66 1.81
N ILE A 116 14.27 7.12 3.01
CA ILE A 116 12.94 6.66 3.45
C ILE A 116 12.03 7.85 3.72
N GLN A 117 12.52 8.89 4.38
CA GLN A 117 11.75 10.11 4.65
C GLN A 117 11.36 10.84 3.36
N GLN A 118 12.30 11.06 2.44
CA GLN A 118 12.03 11.68 1.16
C GLN A 118 10.98 10.90 0.36
N ARG A 119 11.09 9.56 0.31
CA ARG A 119 10.12 8.72 -0.40
C ARG A 119 8.75 8.72 0.27
N ARG A 120 8.69 8.75 1.61
CA ARG A 120 7.45 8.85 2.39
C ARG A 120 6.70 10.13 2.05
N GLU A 121 7.39 11.27 2.08
CA GLU A 121 6.82 12.58 1.73
C GLU A 121 6.32 12.63 0.28
N GLN A 122 7.13 12.13 -0.66
CA GLN A 122 6.73 12.04 -2.07
C GLN A 122 5.44 11.22 -2.24
N LEU A 123 5.37 10.03 -1.64
CA LEU A 123 4.20 9.16 -1.75
C LEU A 123 2.95 9.76 -1.12
N ALA A 124 3.09 10.42 0.04
CA ALA A 124 1.97 11.11 0.68
C ALA A 124 1.47 12.29 -0.18
N ALA A 125 2.38 13.02 -0.83
CA ALA A 125 2.02 14.11 -1.75
C ALA A 125 1.33 13.58 -3.03
N GLU A 126 1.85 12.51 -3.64
CA GLU A 126 1.24 11.86 -4.80
C GLU A 126 -0.15 11.32 -4.47
N ALA A 127 -0.34 10.65 -3.34
CA ALA A 127 -1.65 10.16 -2.92
C ALA A 127 -2.68 11.29 -2.76
N LYS A 128 -2.29 12.46 -2.24
CA LYS A 128 -3.18 13.63 -2.14
C LYS A 128 -3.61 14.13 -3.51
N ILE A 129 -2.69 14.16 -4.49
CA ILE A 129 -3.01 14.51 -5.88
C ILE A 129 -4.04 13.53 -6.46
N THR A 130 -3.90 12.22 -6.20
CA THR A 130 -4.90 11.22 -6.61
C THR A 130 -6.25 11.48 -5.96
N LEU A 131 -6.29 11.74 -4.64
CA LEU A 131 -7.53 12.04 -3.91
C LEU A 131 -8.23 13.30 -4.44
N ASP A 132 -7.48 14.34 -4.75
CA ASP A 132 -8.04 15.57 -5.34
C ASP A 132 -8.58 15.32 -6.75
N ALA A 133 -7.94 14.45 -7.53
CA ALA A 133 -8.48 14.03 -8.82
C ALA A 133 -9.80 13.26 -8.68
N ILE A 134 -9.94 12.39 -7.67
CA ILE A 134 -11.21 11.71 -7.36
C ILE A 134 -12.28 12.73 -6.98
N ARG A 135 -11.97 13.68 -6.08
CA ARG A 135 -12.92 14.73 -5.70
C ARG A 135 -13.40 15.55 -6.90
N SER A 136 -12.54 15.80 -7.87
CA SER A 136 -12.89 16.55 -9.09
C SER A 136 -13.87 15.84 -10.03
N LEU A 137 -14.17 14.55 -9.81
CA LEU A 137 -15.17 13.80 -10.57
C LEU A 137 -16.60 13.98 -10.04
N ALA A 138 -16.77 14.52 -8.83
CA ALA A 138 -18.06 14.59 -8.19
C ALA A 138 -19.04 15.49 -8.95
N ALA A 139 -20.28 15.02 -9.07
CA ALA A 139 -21.36 15.81 -9.63
C ALA A 139 -21.74 17.00 -8.70
N PRO A 140 -22.34 18.07 -9.24
CA PRO A 140 -22.86 19.16 -8.42
C PRO A 140 -23.82 18.65 -7.34
N GLY A 141 -23.61 19.07 -6.09
CA GLY A 141 -24.46 18.68 -4.95
C GLY A 141 -24.01 17.43 -4.19
N VAL A 142 -22.90 16.78 -4.59
CA VAL A 142 -22.27 15.73 -3.77
C VAL A 142 -21.55 16.35 -2.57
N GLU A 143 -21.92 15.95 -1.36
CA GLU A 143 -21.35 16.46 -0.11
C GLU A 143 -19.94 15.93 0.16
N ASP A 144 -19.74 14.61 0.17
CA ASP A 144 -18.42 13.98 0.28
C ASP A 144 -18.14 13.06 -0.93
N PRO A 145 -17.33 13.53 -1.90
CA PRO A 145 -16.90 12.75 -3.05
C PRO A 145 -16.20 11.42 -2.71
N LEU A 146 -15.58 11.30 -1.54
CA LEU A 146 -14.85 10.09 -1.13
C LEU A 146 -15.78 9.04 -0.52
N LEU A 147 -17.04 9.38 -0.26
CA LEU A 147 -18.09 8.46 0.19
C LEU A 147 -19.14 8.19 -0.90
N ASP A 148 -19.13 8.96 -1.99
CA ASP A 148 -20.08 8.82 -3.09
C ASP A 148 -19.73 7.68 -4.06
N ALA A 149 -20.63 6.71 -4.18
CA ALA A 149 -20.42 5.52 -5.00
C ALA A 149 -20.24 5.85 -6.49
N ALA A 150 -20.96 6.83 -7.03
CA ALA A 150 -20.87 7.21 -8.44
C ALA A 150 -19.51 7.86 -8.76
N THR A 151 -19.02 8.72 -7.87
CA THR A 151 -17.70 9.34 -7.94
C THR A 151 -16.59 8.28 -7.89
N LEU A 152 -16.66 7.34 -6.94
CA LEU A 152 -15.66 6.27 -6.81
C LEU A 152 -15.69 5.31 -8.00
N ALA A 153 -16.88 4.98 -8.53
CA ALA A 153 -17.00 4.19 -9.76
C ALA A 153 -16.35 4.92 -10.95
N SER A 154 -16.60 6.23 -11.07
CA SER A 154 -15.98 7.06 -12.11
C SER A 154 -14.46 7.11 -11.98
N ALA A 155 -13.92 7.12 -10.77
CA ALA A 155 -12.48 7.09 -10.55
C ALA A 155 -11.82 5.80 -11.07
N VAL A 156 -12.51 4.66 -10.95
CA VAL A 156 -12.04 3.37 -11.47
C VAL A 156 -12.18 3.31 -12.99
N THR A 157 -13.36 3.62 -13.53
CA THR A 157 -13.65 3.50 -14.97
C THR A 157 -12.89 4.52 -15.81
N SER A 158 -12.52 5.66 -15.22
CA SER A 158 -11.64 6.65 -15.85
C SER A 158 -10.15 6.37 -15.66
N GLY A 159 -9.74 5.35 -14.90
CA GLY A 159 -8.31 5.02 -14.70
C GLY A 159 -7.54 5.94 -13.73
N ILE A 160 -8.24 6.76 -12.93
CA ILE A 160 -7.63 7.46 -11.80
C ILE A 160 -7.21 6.44 -10.74
N LEU A 161 -8.10 5.51 -10.40
CA LEU A 161 -7.83 4.32 -9.59
C LEU A 161 -7.62 3.12 -10.52
N ASP A 162 -6.37 2.86 -10.87
CA ASP A 162 -5.99 1.78 -11.79
C ASP A 162 -4.88 0.90 -11.21
N ALA A 163 -4.78 -0.34 -11.70
CA ALA A 163 -3.70 -1.26 -11.36
C ALA A 163 -3.39 -2.18 -12.55
N PRO A 164 -2.13 -2.62 -12.75
CA PRO A 164 -1.78 -3.48 -13.89
C PRO A 164 -2.60 -4.78 -13.95
N HIS A 165 -3.02 -5.28 -12.78
CA HIS A 165 -3.81 -6.50 -12.64
C HIS A 165 -5.29 -6.32 -13.03
N LEU A 166 -5.75 -5.10 -13.30
CA LEU A 166 -7.09 -4.83 -13.83
C LEU A 166 -7.18 -5.02 -15.34
N LYS A 167 -6.07 -5.40 -16.01
CA LYS A 167 -6.10 -5.69 -17.43
C LYS A 167 -7.16 -6.76 -17.74
N ASN A 168 -8.05 -6.47 -18.69
CA ASN A 168 -9.22 -7.27 -19.06
C ASN A 168 -10.35 -7.31 -18.00
N ASN A 169 -10.34 -6.40 -17.03
CA ASN A 169 -11.48 -6.20 -16.13
C ASN A 169 -12.61 -5.47 -16.89
N PRO A 170 -13.89 -5.83 -16.68
CA PRO A 170 -15.01 -5.17 -17.36
C PRO A 170 -15.25 -3.71 -16.91
N PHE A 171 -14.64 -3.26 -15.81
CA PHE A 171 -14.83 -1.93 -15.24
C PHE A 171 -13.52 -1.12 -15.17
N GLY A 172 -12.43 -1.72 -14.70
CA GLY A 172 -11.13 -1.08 -14.58
C GLY A 172 -10.33 -1.13 -15.88
N LEU A 173 -9.63 -0.05 -16.21
CA LEU A 173 -8.88 0.05 -17.48
C LEU A 173 -7.67 -0.88 -17.53
N GLY A 174 -6.93 -1.05 -16.43
CA GLY A 174 -5.73 -1.88 -16.38
C GLY A 174 -4.62 -1.40 -17.31
N VAL A 175 -4.60 -0.12 -17.64
CA VAL A 175 -3.67 0.49 -18.61
C VAL A 175 -2.42 1.02 -17.93
N ILE A 176 -2.46 1.26 -16.62
CA ILE A 176 -1.30 1.69 -15.85
C ILE A 176 -0.19 0.63 -15.94
N ARG A 177 1.02 1.11 -16.26
CA ARG A 177 2.22 0.29 -16.32
C ARG A 177 3.11 0.64 -15.14
N THR A 178 3.63 -0.38 -14.47
CA THR A 178 4.55 -0.21 -13.34
C THR A 178 5.84 -0.97 -13.55
N GLN A 179 6.95 -0.44 -13.03
CA GLN A 179 8.24 -1.12 -13.05
C GLN A 179 8.96 -0.94 -11.70
N ILE A 180 9.77 -1.93 -11.32
CA ILE A 180 10.71 -1.79 -10.21
C ILE A 180 11.94 -1.03 -10.69
N VAL A 181 12.15 0.18 -10.19
CA VAL A 181 13.33 1.02 -10.46
C VAL A 181 13.97 1.37 -9.13
N ASN A 182 15.24 0.98 -8.92
CA ASN A 182 15.96 1.21 -7.66
C ASN A 182 15.19 0.72 -6.41
N GLY A 183 14.51 -0.43 -6.53
CA GLY A 183 13.70 -1.01 -5.47
C GLY A 183 12.36 -0.30 -5.22
N GLN A 184 11.94 0.62 -6.08
CA GLN A 184 10.64 1.31 -6.01
C GLN A 184 9.72 0.80 -7.11
N CYS A 185 8.46 0.49 -6.78
CA CYS A 185 7.42 0.29 -7.78
C CYS A 185 6.91 1.66 -8.25
N LEU A 186 7.19 2.01 -9.50
CA LEU A 186 6.87 3.31 -10.10
C LEU A 186 5.94 3.14 -11.29
N ALA A 187 5.01 4.06 -11.48
CA ALA A 187 4.27 4.18 -12.74
C ALA A 187 5.24 4.63 -13.85
N VAL A 188 5.16 4.04 -15.04
CA VAL A 188 6.08 4.31 -16.15
C VAL A 188 5.34 4.59 -17.46
N ALA A 189 5.95 5.43 -18.29
CA ALA A 189 5.51 5.67 -19.67
C ALA A 189 5.78 4.45 -20.57
N ALA A 190 5.37 4.55 -21.83
CA ALA A 190 5.50 3.46 -22.80
C ALA A 190 6.95 2.95 -22.96
N HIS A 191 7.93 3.84 -22.84
CA HIS A 191 9.36 3.55 -22.98
C HIS A 191 10.09 3.40 -21.64
N GLY A 192 9.37 3.22 -20.52
CA GLY A 192 9.94 2.91 -19.21
C GLY A 192 10.36 4.11 -18.36
N GLN A 193 10.15 5.35 -18.81
CA GLN A 193 10.42 6.54 -17.99
C GLN A 193 9.43 6.61 -16.82
N PRO A 194 9.89 6.79 -15.57
CA PRO A 194 9.01 7.04 -14.44
C PRO A 194 8.11 8.26 -14.68
N LEU A 195 6.87 8.16 -14.22
CA LEU A 195 5.88 9.22 -14.24
C LEU A 195 5.59 9.69 -12.82
N THR A 196 5.51 11.00 -12.64
CA THR A 196 4.85 11.59 -11.48
C THR A 196 3.34 11.35 -11.54
N GLU A 197 2.66 11.47 -10.40
CA GLU A 197 1.21 11.30 -10.36
C GLU A 197 0.47 12.33 -11.24
N LYS A 198 0.96 13.57 -11.30
CA LYS A 198 0.39 14.61 -12.18
C LYS A 198 0.50 14.23 -13.66
N GLU A 199 1.68 13.75 -14.08
CA GLU A 199 1.89 13.31 -15.47
C GLU A 199 1.02 12.10 -15.80
N ARG A 200 0.92 11.13 -14.88
CA ARG A 200 0.06 9.95 -15.03
C ARG A 200 -1.39 10.38 -15.28
N LEU A 201 -1.96 11.19 -14.38
CA LEU A 201 -3.34 11.66 -14.47
C LEU A 201 -3.61 12.50 -15.73
N SER A 202 -2.64 13.31 -16.16
CA SER A 202 -2.78 14.12 -17.38
C SER A 202 -2.94 13.28 -18.65
N LYS A 203 -2.29 12.11 -18.72
CA LYS A 203 -2.40 11.18 -19.84
C LYS A 203 -3.75 10.46 -19.82
N THR A 204 -4.16 9.99 -18.65
CA THR A 204 -5.47 9.38 -18.43
C THR A 204 -6.61 10.29 -18.90
N ARG A 205 -6.56 11.60 -18.60
CA ARG A 205 -7.59 12.55 -19.05
C ARG A 205 -7.62 12.79 -20.57
N LYS A 206 -6.48 12.71 -21.25
CA LYS A 206 -6.40 12.91 -22.71
C LYS A 206 -6.92 11.71 -23.51
N GLU A 207 -6.90 10.52 -22.93
CA GLU A 207 -7.46 9.31 -23.57
C GLU A 207 -9.00 9.25 -23.43
N LEU A 208 -9.58 10.08 -22.56
CA LEU A 208 -11.02 10.17 -22.30
C LEU A 208 -11.71 11.35 -23.02
N SER A 209 -10.93 12.27 -23.63
CA SER A 209 -11.41 13.44 -24.38
C SER A 209 -11.36 13.20 -25.88
#